data_AF-A0A0T6ZBE9-F1
#
_entry.id   AF-A0A0T6ZBE9-F1
#
_cell.length_a   1.000
_cell.length_b   1.000
_cell.length_c   1.000
_cell.angle_alpha   90.00
_cell.angle_beta   90.00
_cell.angle_gamma   90.00
#
_symmetry.space_group_name_H-M   'P 1'
#
loop_
_entity.id
_entity.type
_entity.pdbx_description
1 polymer ?
#
loop_
_entity_poly.entity_id
_entity_poly.type
_entity_poly.pdbx_seq_one_letter_code
_entity_poly.pdbx_strand_id
1 'polypeptide(L)'
;MSRKATKAKLAQVRRPPWQLLMTSVREDAPALSTETNNALTRIFELLPHLGGLTVQTTSGDIRVTREFASGYAAELDRMLADIFRHDPAVNGIVVPATGTAPEHTATRENPYWSPDGKTLAAIDAALAAGEITPLDAIARMRAVNTRS
;
A
#
# COMPACT_ATOMS: atom_id res chain seq x y z
N MET A 1 -33.66 -32.23 -20.00
CA MET A 1 -33.17 -30.87 -19.65
C MET A 1 -32.57 -30.94 -18.25
N SER A 2 -31.24 -30.91 -18.13
CA SER A 2 -30.54 -31.06 -16.84
C SER A 2 -29.72 -29.79 -16.57
N ARG A 3 -30.08 -29.03 -15.52
CA ARG A 3 -29.43 -27.78 -15.14
C ARG A 3 -28.06 -28.12 -14.54
N LYS A 4 -26.97 -27.81 -15.27
CA LYS A 4 -25.62 -27.83 -14.71
C LYS A 4 -25.52 -26.78 -13.60
N ALA A 5 -25.33 -27.23 -12.37
CA ALA A 5 -24.99 -26.37 -11.25
C ALA A 5 -23.54 -25.89 -11.43
N THR A 6 -23.36 -24.65 -11.87
CA THR A 6 -22.06 -23.97 -11.89
C THR A 6 -21.67 -23.69 -10.44
N LYS A 7 -20.79 -24.52 -9.85
CA LYS A 7 -20.12 -24.18 -8.59
C LYS A 7 -19.27 -22.94 -8.84
N ALA A 8 -19.81 -21.76 -8.52
CA ALA A 8 -19.01 -20.57 -8.34
C ALA A 8 -18.01 -20.86 -7.20
N LYS A 9 -16.73 -20.95 -7.55
CA LYS A 9 -15.63 -21.00 -6.58
C LYS A 9 -15.67 -19.66 -5.86
N LEU A 10 -16.32 -19.61 -4.70
CA LEU A 10 -16.32 -18.46 -3.81
C LEU A 10 -14.88 -17.96 -3.72
N ALA A 11 -14.66 -16.71 -4.13
CA ALA A 11 -13.39 -16.04 -4.00
C ALA A 11 -12.94 -16.25 -2.55
N GLN A 12 -11.76 -16.87 -2.36
CA GLN A 12 -11.13 -16.88 -1.04
C GLN A 12 -11.13 -15.44 -0.56
N VAL A 13 -11.75 -15.19 0.58
CA VAL A 13 -11.72 -13.87 1.23
C VAL A 13 -10.24 -13.61 1.52
N ARG A 14 -9.58 -12.92 0.58
CA ARG A 14 -8.19 -12.51 0.76
C ARG A 14 -8.21 -11.59 1.95
N ARG A 15 -7.43 -11.93 2.97
CA ARG A 15 -7.23 -11.03 4.11
C ARG A 15 -6.80 -9.66 3.56
N PRO A 16 -7.31 -8.55 4.12
CA PRO A 16 -6.88 -7.24 3.69
C PRO A 16 -5.34 -7.14 3.79
N PRO A 17 -4.67 -6.42 2.87
CA PRO A 17 -3.22 -6.25 2.88
C PRO A 17 -2.74 -5.29 4.00
N TRP A 18 -3.61 -5.01 4.98
CA TRP A 18 -3.40 -4.07 6.07
C TRP A 18 -3.96 -4.65 7.37
N GLN A 19 -3.43 -4.17 8.49
CA GLN A 19 -3.92 -4.40 9.84
C GLN A 19 -4.34 -3.08 10.49
N LEU A 20 -5.00 -3.14 11.65
CA LEU A 20 -5.35 -1.95 12.41
C LEU A 20 -4.18 -1.56 13.32
N LEU A 21 -3.70 -0.33 13.19
CA LEU A 21 -2.81 0.31 14.15
C LEU A 21 -3.66 1.18 15.07
N MET A 22 -3.46 0.99 16.39
CA MET A 22 -4.18 1.72 17.42
C MET A 22 -3.19 2.54 18.24
N THR A 23 -3.39 3.85 18.29
CA THR A 23 -2.57 4.76 19.08
C THR A 23 -3.44 5.58 20.02
N SER A 24 -2.98 5.74 21.25
CA SER A 24 -3.62 6.58 22.27
C SER A 24 -2.58 7.53 22.85
N VAL A 25 -3.01 8.74 23.18
CA VAL A 25 -2.17 9.72 23.90
C VAL A 25 -2.06 9.35 25.39
N ARG A 26 -2.99 8.53 25.89
CA ARG A 26 -3.03 8.06 27.27
C ARG A 26 -2.49 6.63 27.38
N GLU A 27 -1.56 6.43 28.30
CA GLU A 27 -0.95 5.11 28.59
C GLU A 27 -1.95 4.11 29.18
N ASP A 28 -3.01 4.58 29.83
CA ASP A 28 -4.06 3.76 30.46
C ASP A 28 -5.27 3.49 29.55
N ALA A 29 -5.15 3.74 28.24
CA ALA A 29 -6.23 3.47 27.31
C ALA A 29 -6.57 1.96 27.27
N PRO A 30 -7.86 1.60 27.33
CA PRO A 30 -8.28 0.22 27.39
C PRO A 30 -7.98 -0.50 26.07
N ALA A 31 -7.55 -1.76 26.17
CA ALA A 31 -7.53 -2.65 25.01
C ALA A 31 -8.96 -2.87 24.52
N LEU A 32 -9.18 -2.69 23.22
CA LEU A 32 -10.47 -2.97 22.59
C LEU A 32 -10.69 -4.50 22.47
N SER A 33 -11.94 -4.93 22.63
CA SER A 33 -12.29 -6.36 22.56
C SER A 33 -12.07 -6.92 21.15
N THR A 34 -11.96 -8.25 21.04
CA THR A 34 -11.87 -8.93 19.74
C THR A 34 -13.06 -8.63 18.85
N GLU A 35 -14.28 -8.58 19.40
CA GLU A 35 -15.51 -8.22 18.67
C GLU A 35 -15.43 -6.79 18.14
N THR A 36 -14.91 -5.87 18.95
CA THR A 36 -14.72 -4.46 18.56
C THR A 36 -13.70 -4.35 17.43
N ASN A 37 -12.56 -5.05 17.54
CA ASN A 37 -11.53 -5.08 16.50
C ASN A 37 -12.07 -5.65 15.19
N ASN A 38 -12.85 -6.73 15.25
CA ASN A 38 -13.50 -7.32 14.07
C ASN A 38 -14.50 -6.35 13.41
N ALA A 39 -15.30 -5.64 14.21
CA ALA A 39 -16.23 -4.63 13.71
C ALA A 39 -15.49 -3.46 13.06
N LEU A 40 -14.40 -2.99 13.69
CA LEU A 40 -13.54 -1.95 13.12
C LEU A 40 -12.92 -2.39 11.80
N THR A 41 -12.36 -3.60 11.71
CA THR A 41 -11.85 -4.16 10.46
C THR A 41 -12.93 -4.12 9.38
N ARG A 42 -14.17 -4.54 9.71
CA ARG A 42 -15.27 -4.52 8.76
C ARG A 42 -15.65 -3.11 8.31
N ILE A 43 -15.61 -2.12 9.20
CA ILE A 43 -15.83 -0.71 8.84
C ILE A 43 -14.79 -0.26 7.81
N PHE A 44 -13.51 -0.57 8.02
CA PHE A 44 -12.46 -0.24 7.05
C PHE A 44 -12.60 -1.02 5.74
N GLU A 45 -13.12 -2.25 5.73
CA GLU A 45 -13.43 -2.94 4.47
C GLU A 45 -14.59 -2.29 3.70
N LEU A 46 -15.62 -1.82 4.41
CA LEU A 46 -16.79 -1.16 3.81
C LEU A 46 -16.48 0.27 3.34
N LEU A 47 -15.51 0.93 3.99
CA LEU A 47 -15.09 2.29 3.68
C LEU A 47 -13.62 2.30 3.22
N PRO A 48 -13.31 1.82 1.99
CA PRO A 48 -11.95 1.71 1.49
C PRO A 48 -11.19 3.05 1.44
N HIS A 49 -11.88 4.18 1.44
CA HIS A 49 -11.27 5.52 1.45
C HIS A 49 -10.99 6.08 2.85
N LEU A 50 -11.45 5.39 3.91
CA LEU A 50 -11.22 5.83 5.28
C LEU A 50 -9.76 5.59 5.68
N GLY A 51 -8.99 6.66 5.86
CA GLY A 51 -7.59 6.58 6.32
C GLY A 51 -7.45 6.29 7.82
N GLY A 52 -8.46 6.66 8.61
CA GLY A 52 -8.48 6.40 10.05
C GLY A 52 -9.75 6.95 10.71
N LEU A 53 -10.05 6.47 11.91
CA LEU A 53 -11.13 6.96 12.76
C LEU A 53 -10.66 7.10 14.21
N THR A 54 -11.47 7.74 15.03
CA THR A 54 -11.22 7.85 16.47
C THR A 54 -12.32 7.13 17.23
N VAL A 55 -11.93 6.23 18.14
CA VAL A 55 -12.83 5.57 19.09
C VAL A 55 -12.75 6.32 20.41
N GLN A 56 -13.85 6.93 20.83
CA GLN A 56 -13.92 7.63 22.11
C GLN A 56 -14.25 6.63 23.21
N THR A 57 -13.44 6.58 24.26
CA THR A 57 -13.66 5.71 25.42
C THR A 57 -13.75 6.53 26.70
N THR A 58 -14.23 5.93 27.79
CA THR A 58 -14.25 6.57 29.12
C THR A 58 -12.86 6.95 29.62
N SER A 59 -11.82 6.27 29.13
CA SER A 59 -10.42 6.51 29.51
C SER A 59 -9.68 7.37 28.48
N GLY A 60 -10.35 7.85 27.43
CA GLY A 60 -9.77 8.70 26.39
C GLY A 60 -9.93 8.17 24.96
N ASP A 61 -9.37 8.91 24.02
CA ASP A 61 -9.53 8.66 22.59
C ASP A 61 -8.44 7.71 22.06
N ILE A 62 -8.87 6.72 21.28
CA ILE A 62 -8.00 5.79 20.56
C ILE A 62 -8.09 6.11 19.07
N ARG A 63 -6.97 6.52 18.47
CA ARG A 63 -6.85 6.68 17.03
C ARG A 63 -6.63 5.32 16.40
N VAL A 64 -7.47 4.96 15.44
CA VAL A 64 -7.39 3.70 14.69
C VAL A 64 -7.10 4.04 13.23
N THR A 65 -6.01 3.52 12.69
CA THR A 65 -5.60 3.70 11.29
C THR A 65 -5.30 2.37 10.63
N ARG A 66 -5.29 2.32 9.30
CA ARG A 66 -4.71 1.19 8.58
C ARG A 66 -3.20 1.27 8.63
N GLU A 67 -2.58 0.13 8.87
CA GLU A 67 -1.14 -0.07 8.72
C GLU A 67 -0.93 -1.15 7.67
N PHE A 68 -0.13 -0.83 6.65
CA PHE A 68 0.25 -1.78 5.61
C PHE A 68 1.56 -2.45 6.01
N ALA A 69 1.71 -3.72 5.66
CA ALA A 69 2.97 -4.42 5.88
C ALA A 69 4.12 -3.70 5.16
N SER A 70 5.33 -3.78 5.74
CA SER A 70 6.54 -3.31 5.06
C SER A 70 6.69 -4.00 3.71
N GLY A 71 7.13 -3.24 2.71
CA GLY A 71 7.23 -3.72 1.32
C GLY A 71 5.94 -3.71 0.50
N TYR A 72 4.78 -3.33 1.04
CA TYR A 72 3.54 -3.18 0.26
C TYR A 72 3.73 -2.26 -0.96
N ALA A 73 4.47 -1.17 -0.78
CA ALA A 73 4.74 -0.21 -1.85
C ALA A 73 5.60 -0.81 -2.98
N ALA A 74 6.59 -1.65 -2.63
CA ALA A 74 7.40 -2.38 -3.61
C ALA A 74 6.62 -3.50 -4.32
N GLU A 75 5.64 -4.12 -3.65
CA GLU A 75 4.72 -5.04 -4.29
C GLU A 75 3.80 -4.33 -5.28
N LEU A 76 3.27 -3.15 -4.92
CA LEU A 76 2.48 -2.32 -5.82
C LEU A 76 3.28 -1.92 -7.07
N ASP A 77 4.52 -1.47 -6.91
CA ASP A 77 5.41 -1.12 -8.03
C ASP A 77 5.63 -2.32 -8.97
N ARG A 78 5.83 -3.53 -8.42
CA ARG A 78 5.93 -4.77 -9.22
C ARG A 78 4.65 -5.07 -10.00
N MET A 79 3.49 -4.93 -9.36
CA MET A 79 2.19 -5.14 -10.02
C MET A 79 1.96 -4.15 -11.16
N LEU A 80 2.31 -2.87 -10.97
CA LEU A 80 2.22 -1.85 -12.00
C LEU A 80 3.13 -2.20 -13.19
N ALA A 81 4.38 -2.57 -12.93
CA ALA A 81 5.31 -3.00 -13.98
C ALA A 81 4.81 -4.24 -14.75
N ASP A 82 4.20 -5.21 -14.06
CA ASP A 82 3.63 -6.40 -14.68
C ASP A 82 2.41 -6.08 -15.55
N ILE A 83 1.56 -5.12 -15.17
CA ILE A 83 0.45 -4.66 -16.02
C ILE A 83 1.00 -4.09 -17.34
N PHE A 84 1.97 -3.18 -17.30
CA PHE A 84 2.55 -2.58 -18.51
C PHE A 84 3.29 -3.58 -19.40
N ARG A 85 3.78 -4.69 -18.83
CA ARG A 85 4.44 -5.77 -19.56
C ARG A 85 3.44 -6.70 -20.25
N HIS A 86 2.35 -7.05 -19.58
CA HIS A 86 1.35 -7.98 -20.10
C HIS A 86 0.39 -7.34 -21.10
N ASP A 87 0.09 -6.05 -20.94
CA ASP A 87 -0.82 -5.34 -21.82
C ASP A 87 -0.12 -4.14 -22.49
N PRO A 88 0.41 -4.33 -23.72
CA PRO A 88 1.07 -3.27 -24.46
C PRO A 88 0.18 -2.06 -24.76
N ALA A 89 -1.15 -2.20 -24.72
CA ALA A 89 -2.10 -1.12 -24.97
C ALA A 89 -2.28 -0.20 -23.75
N VAL A 90 -1.96 -0.66 -22.54
CA VAL A 90 -1.97 0.17 -21.34
C VAL A 90 -0.71 1.04 -21.31
N ASN A 91 -0.88 2.35 -21.38
CA ASN A 91 0.21 3.34 -21.41
C ASN A 91 0.34 4.15 -20.11
N GLY A 92 -0.71 4.18 -19.28
CA GLY A 92 -0.69 4.88 -18.00
C GLY A 92 -1.78 4.40 -17.06
N ILE A 93 -1.49 4.48 -15.76
CA ILE A 93 -2.44 4.21 -14.68
C ILE A 93 -2.43 5.44 -13.76
N VAL A 94 -3.54 6.15 -13.72
CA VAL A 94 -3.72 7.32 -12.86
C VAL A 94 -4.36 6.87 -11.55
N VAL A 95 -3.67 7.14 -10.44
CA VAL A 95 -4.27 7.05 -9.10
C VAL A 95 -4.63 8.47 -8.68
N PRO A 96 -5.92 8.73 -8.43
CA PRO A 96 -6.40 10.08 -8.15
C PRO A 96 -5.81 10.62 -6.85
N ALA A 97 -5.74 11.95 -6.76
CA ALA A 97 -5.40 12.62 -5.52
C ALA A 97 -6.36 12.21 -4.39
N THR A 98 -5.81 12.11 -3.19
CA THR A 98 -6.56 11.99 -1.94
C THR A 98 -6.27 13.22 -1.08
N GLY A 99 -7.03 13.43 -0.01
CA GLY A 99 -6.74 14.54 0.92
C GLY A 99 -5.34 14.52 1.54
N THR A 100 -4.64 13.38 1.48
CA THR A 100 -3.33 13.15 2.08
C THR A 100 -2.21 12.85 1.08
N ALA A 101 -2.52 12.68 -0.21
CA ALA A 101 -1.54 12.35 -1.24
C ALA A 101 -1.93 12.98 -2.59
N PRO A 102 -0.98 13.58 -3.32
CA PRO A 102 -1.26 14.12 -4.65
C PRO A 102 -1.64 13.02 -5.65
N GLU A 103 -2.25 13.41 -6.75
CA GLU A 103 -2.45 12.51 -7.89
C GLU A 103 -1.10 11.98 -8.37
N HIS A 104 -1.08 10.72 -8.77
CA HIS A 104 0.10 10.13 -9.37
C HIS A 104 -0.26 9.25 -10.55
N THR A 105 0.55 9.36 -11.60
CA THR A 105 0.44 8.55 -12.81
C THR A 105 1.65 7.65 -12.92
N ALA A 106 1.42 6.34 -12.93
CA ALA A 106 2.41 5.35 -13.31
C ALA A 106 2.36 5.16 -14.83
N THR A 107 3.52 5.03 -15.47
CA THR A 107 3.65 4.76 -16.91
C THR A 107 4.58 3.57 -17.15
N ARG A 108 4.73 3.14 -18.40
CA ARG A 108 5.66 2.05 -18.75
C ARG A 108 7.11 2.41 -18.42
N GLU A 109 7.48 3.67 -18.62
CA GLU A 109 8.82 4.20 -18.36
C GLU A 109 9.04 4.52 -16.88
N ASN A 110 7.95 4.73 -16.14
CA ASN A 110 7.96 5.04 -14.72
C ASN A 110 6.82 4.31 -13.99
N PRO A 111 6.94 2.99 -13.75
CA PRO A 111 5.87 2.19 -13.15
C PRO A 111 5.78 2.32 -11.62
N TYR A 112 6.44 3.31 -11.01
CA TYR A 112 6.64 3.38 -9.56
C TYR A 112 5.64 4.32 -8.88
N TRP A 113 4.80 3.77 -8.01
CA TRP A 113 3.99 4.49 -7.04
C TRP A 113 4.86 5.07 -5.92
N SER A 114 5.72 4.23 -5.38
CA SER A 114 6.44 4.50 -4.13
C SER A 114 7.56 5.53 -4.30
N PRO A 115 7.82 6.40 -3.29
CA PRO A 115 8.99 7.29 -3.30
C PRO A 115 10.31 6.51 -3.42
N ASP A 116 10.38 5.35 -2.78
CA ASP A 116 11.57 4.47 -2.81
C ASP A 116 11.80 3.91 -4.21
N GLY A 117 10.76 3.40 -4.87
CA GLY A 117 10.82 2.92 -6.26
C GLY A 117 11.26 4.01 -7.23
N LYS A 118 10.75 5.24 -7.07
CA LYS A 118 11.20 6.40 -7.86
C LYS A 118 12.66 6.74 -7.61
N THR A 119 13.11 6.64 -6.35
CA THR A 119 14.50 6.91 -5.99
C THR A 119 15.45 5.87 -6.58
N LEU A 120 15.07 4.58 -6.54
CA LEU A 120 15.82 3.50 -7.17
C LEU A 120 15.93 3.71 -8.69
N ALA A 121 14.84 4.06 -9.35
CA ALA A 121 14.83 4.35 -10.79
C ALA A 121 15.74 5.54 -11.15
N ALA A 122 15.75 6.59 -10.32
CA ALA A 122 16.64 7.73 -10.51
C ALA A 122 18.12 7.35 -10.34
N ILE A 123 18.44 6.45 -9.42
CA ILE A 123 19.80 5.91 -9.25
C ILE A 123 20.20 5.10 -10.50
N ASP A 124 19.33 4.23 -11.00
CA ASP A 124 19.59 3.44 -12.21
C ASP A 124 19.81 4.34 -13.45
N ALA A 125 18.97 5.37 -13.61
CA ALA A 125 19.11 6.33 -14.71
C ALA A 125 20.44 7.09 -14.62
N ALA A 126 20.82 7.57 -13.43
CA ALA A 126 22.10 8.25 -13.22
C ALA A 126 23.31 7.33 -13.48
N LEU A 127 23.20 6.05 -13.11
CA LEU A 127 24.25 5.06 -13.40
C LEU A 127 24.37 4.81 -14.91
N ALA A 128 23.23 4.64 -15.60
CA ALA A 128 23.20 4.44 -17.05
C ALA A 128 23.72 5.68 -17.82
N ALA A 129 23.48 6.88 -17.31
CA ALA A 129 24.01 8.13 -17.85
C ALA A 129 25.49 8.36 -17.50
N GLY A 130 26.09 7.53 -16.63
CA GLY A 130 27.48 7.69 -16.16
C GLY A 130 27.68 8.86 -15.20
N GLU A 131 26.60 9.41 -14.64
CA GLU A 131 26.63 10.54 -13.70
C GLU A 131 27.09 10.11 -12.29
N ILE A 132 26.95 8.82 -11.97
CA ILE A 132 27.41 8.22 -10.72
C ILE A 132 28.21 6.95 -11.00
N THR A 133 29.15 6.63 -10.10
CA THR A 133 29.89 5.37 -10.20
C THR A 133 29.03 4.19 -9.75
N PRO A 134 29.36 2.94 -10.18
CA PRO A 134 28.70 1.75 -9.66
C PRO A 134 28.76 1.63 -8.13
N LEU A 135 29.85 2.10 -7.50
CA LEU A 135 29.97 2.09 -6.04
C LEU A 135 29.02 3.09 -5.37
N ASP A 136 28.89 4.29 -5.94
CA ASP A 136 27.94 5.29 -5.46
C ASP A 136 26.49 4.82 -5.61
N ALA A 137 26.18 4.14 -6.73
CA ALA A 137 24.87 3.55 -6.95
C ALA A 137 24.53 2.51 -5.87
N ILE A 138 25.45 1.59 -5.57
CA ILE A 138 25.27 0.57 -4.52
C ILE A 138 25.04 1.23 -3.14
N ALA A 139 25.81 2.26 -2.80
CA ALA A 139 25.66 2.96 -1.53
C ALA A 139 24.29 3.64 -1.41
N ARG A 140 23.83 4.30 -2.49
CA ARG A 140 22.52 4.97 -2.52
C ARG A 140 21.37 3.98 -2.47
N MET A 141 21.44 2.87 -3.22
CA MET A 141 20.41 1.82 -3.18
C MET A 141 20.28 1.19 -1.79
N ARG A 142 21.41 0.94 -1.10
CA ARG A 142 21.40 0.43 0.28
C ARG A 142 20.72 1.37 1.26
N ALA A 143 20.89 2.69 1.07
CA ALA A 143 20.27 3.71 1.91
C ALA A 143 18.75 3.81 1.71
N VAL A 144 18.24 3.47 0.52
CA VAL A 144 16.79 3.38 0.26
C VAL A 144 16.22 2.16 0.98
N ASN A 145 16.85 0.99 0.80
CA ASN A 145 16.35 -0.28 1.36
C ASN A 145 16.42 -0.37 2.90
N THR A 146 17.18 0.49 3.57
CA THR A 146 17.22 0.56 5.04
C THR A 146 16.19 1.52 5.64
N ARG A 147 15.46 2.29 4.81
CA ARG A 147 14.39 3.21 5.24
C ARG A 147 12.99 2.62 5.11
N SER A 148 12.80 1.59 4.28
CA SER A 148 11.55 0.86 4.07
C SER A 148 11.35 -0.27 5.09
#